data_AF-A0A673GEP8-F1
#
_entry.id   AF-A0A673GEP8-F1
#
_cell.length_a   1.000
_cell.length_b   1.000
_cell.length_c   1.000
_cell.angle_alpha   90.00
_cell.angle_beta   90.00
_cell.angle_gamma   90.00
#
_symmetry.space_group_name_H-M   'P 1'
#
loop_
_entity.id
_entity.type
_entity.pdbx_description
1 polymer ?
#
loop_
_entity_poly.entity_id
_entity_poly.type
_entity_poly.pdbx_seq_one_letter_code
_entity_poly.pdbx_strand_id
1 'polypeptide(L)'
;MLSIPEPIAPEPYNRTQYCQWPCKCPKTPPTCPPGVSLIMDGCDCCRACAKQVGEVCNEKENCDHHCGLYCDYSADKPRYEKGVCA
;
A
#
# COMPACT_ATOMS: atom_id res chain seq x y z
N MET A 1 34.46 -17.60 -22.02
CA MET A 1 33.84 -17.94 -20.73
C MET A 1 33.85 -16.67 -19.90
N LEU A 2 32.73 -15.94 -19.86
CA LEU A 2 32.60 -14.72 -19.06
C LEU A 2 31.74 -15.05 -17.86
N SER A 3 32.32 -14.88 -16.68
CA SER A 3 31.78 -15.21 -15.37
C SER A 3 30.47 -14.47 -15.13
N ILE A 4 29.39 -15.22 -14.95
CA ILE A 4 28.10 -14.73 -14.50
C ILE A 4 28.30 -14.28 -13.04
N PRO A 5 28.06 -13.01 -12.68
CA PRO A 5 28.13 -12.62 -11.27
C PRO A 5 27.07 -13.40 -10.49
N GLU A 6 27.51 -14.05 -9.40
CA GLU A 6 26.68 -14.79 -8.46
C GLU A 6 25.46 -13.96 -8.02
N PRO A 7 24.30 -14.59 -7.76
CA PRO A 7 23.13 -13.88 -7.28
C PRO A 7 23.47 -13.26 -5.93
N ILE A 8 23.54 -11.93 -5.92
CA ILE A 8 23.61 -11.10 -4.71
C ILE A 8 22.49 -11.61 -3.80
N ALA A 9 22.86 -12.32 -2.74
CA ALA A 9 21.90 -12.74 -1.72
C ALA A 9 21.08 -11.48 -1.35
N PRO A 10 19.74 -11.56 -1.30
CA PRO A 10 18.97 -10.39 -0.92
C PRO A 10 19.46 -9.99 0.47
N GLU A 11 20.09 -8.82 0.58
CA GLU A 11 20.22 -8.15 1.86
C GLU A 11 18.84 -8.25 2.52
N PRO A 12 18.74 -8.52 3.84
CA PRO A 12 17.46 -8.53 4.51
C PRO A 12 16.84 -7.16 4.29
N TYR A 13 15.95 -7.07 3.31
CA TYR A 13 15.25 -5.86 2.97
C TYR A 13 14.49 -5.53 4.23
N ASN A 14 14.95 -4.52 4.97
CA ASN A 14 14.24 -3.97 6.11
C ASN A 14 12.96 -3.35 5.56
N ARG A 15 11.98 -4.22 5.30
CA ARG A 15 10.67 -3.89 4.77
C ARG A 15 9.85 -3.38 5.94
N THR A 16 9.38 -2.15 5.79
CA THR A 16 8.42 -1.52 6.67
C THR A 16 7.11 -2.27 6.56
N GLN A 17 6.72 -2.96 7.64
CA GLN A 17 5.40 -3.56 7.75
C GLN A 17 4.43 -2.46 8.19
N TYR A 18 3.45 -2.16 7.34
CA TYR A 18 2.44 -1.15 7.66
C TYR A 18 1.29 -1.77 8.45
N CYS A 19 1.02 -3.06 8.22
CA CYS A 19 0.09 -3.83 9.02
C CYS A 19 0.67 -4.19 10.38
N GLN A 20 -0.08 -3.87 11.43
CA GLN A 20 0.28 -4.18 12.81
C GLN A 20 -0.87 -4.89 13.51
N TRP A 21 -0.54 -5.93 14.27
CA TRP A 21 -1.48 -6.67 15.09
C TRP A 21 -1.08 -6.58 16.58
N PRO A 22 -2.02 -6.30 17.50
CA PRO A 22 -3.44 -6.07 17.30
C PRO A 22 -3.76 -4.74 16.60
N CYS A 23 -4.74 -4.76 15.70
CA CYS A 23 -5.17 -3.58 14.96
C CYS A 23 -5.76 -2.51 15.89
N LYS A 24 -5.37 -1.25 15.68
CA LYS A 24 -5.90 -0.08 16.39
C LYS A 24 -6.83 0.71 15.47
N CYS A 25 -8.09 0.28 15.40
CA CYS A 25 -9.10 0.95 14.58
C CYS A 25 -9.86 2.03 15.37
N PRO A 26 -10.34 3.10 14.70
CA PRO A 26 -11.30 4.01 15.30
C PRO A 26 -12.60 3.26 15.64
N LYS A 27 -13.26 3.66 16.74
CA LYS A 27 -14.52 3.03 17.19
C LYS A 27 -15.66 3.18 16.16
N THR A 28 -15.67 4.31 15.46
CA THR A 28 -16.63 4.62 14.41
C THR A 28 -15.90 4.76 13.08
N PRO A 29 -16.47 4.27 11.96
CA PRO A 29 -15.88 4.47 10.65
C PRO A 29 -15.73 5.95 10.33
N PRO A 30 -14.64 6.37 9.67
CA PRO A 30 -14.47 7.75 9.25
C PRO A 30 -15.51 8.14 8.19
N THR A 31 -15.85 9.43 8.14
CA THR A 31 -16.63 10.00 7.04
C THR A 31 -15.67 10.47 5.96
N CYS A 32 -15.82 9.96 4.74
CA CYS A 32 -14.95 10.30 3.62
C CYS A 32 -15.46 11.51 2.84
N PRO A 33 -14.57 12.27 2.18
CA PRO A 33 -14.98 13.35 1.29
C PRO A 33 -15.90 12.87 0.16
N PRO A 34 -16.69 13.76 -0.47
CA PRO A 34 -17.49 13.42 -1.63
C PRO A 34 -16.64 12.82 -2.75
N GLY A 35 -17.07 11.68 -3.31
CA GLY A 35 -16.35 10.97 -4.36
C GLY A 35 -15.26 10.01 -3.86
N VAL A 36 -15.01 9.93 -2.54
CA VAL A 36 -14.04 9.01 -1.94
C VAL A 36 -14.77 7.84 -1.28
N SER A 37 -14.42 6.62 -1.65
CA SER A 37 -15.02 5.42 -1.06
C SER A 37 -14.49 5.14 0.34
N LEU A 38 -15.38 4.69 1.22
CA LEU A 38 -15.03 4.06 2.49
C LEU A 38 -14.79 2.57 2.26
N ILE A 39 -13.54 2.13 2.32
CA ILE A 39 -13.13 0.74 2.05
C ILE A 39 -12.44 0.12 3.27
N MET A 40 -12.28 -1.21 3.26
CA MET A 40 -11.37 -1.84 4.22
C MET A 40 -9.93 -1.53 3.82
N ASP A 41 -9.12 -1.15 4.79
CA ASP A 41 -7.67 -1.01 4.69
C ASP A 41 -7.02 -2.33 4.21
N GLY A 42 -5.84 -2.27 3.59
CA GLY A 42 -5.14 -3.43 3.03
C GLY A 42 -4.69 -4.48 4.06
N CYS A 43 -4.78 -4.16 5.35
CA CYS A 43 -4.60 -5.11 6.46
C CYS A 43 -5.89 -5.86 6.85
N ASP A 44 -7.02 -5.60 6.17
CA ASP A 44 -8.35 -6.20 6.43
C ASP A 44 -8.91 -5.97 7.84
N CYS A 45 -8.44 -4.92 8.52
CA CYS A 45 -8.80 -4.63 9.90
C CYS A 45 -9.79 -3.49 10.09
N CYS A 46 -9.50 -2.34 9.46
CA CYS A 46 -10.17 -1.08 9.74
C CYS A 46 -10.80 -0.54 8.47
N ARG A 47 -11.93 0.17 8.62
CA ARG A 47 -12.46 0.99 7.54
C ARG A 47 -11.68 2.30 7.44
N ALA A 48 -11.22 2.64 6.25
CA ALA A 48 -10.49 3.84 5.94
C ALA A 48 -11.00 4.46 4.64
N CYS A 49 -10.76 5.76 4.46
CA CYS A 49 -11.04 6.40 3.19
C CYS A 49 -10.00 5.98 2.18
N ALA A 50 -10.48 5.55 1.01
CA ALA A 50 -9.65 5.09 -0.07
C ALA A 50 -8.76 6.21 -0.61
N LYS A 51 -7.51 5.88 -0.93
CA LYS A 51 -6.60 6.80 -1.61
C LYS A 51 -7.07 7.05 -3.05
N GLN A 52 -7.02 8.30 -3.45
CA GLN A 52 -7.43 8.81 -4.75
C GLN A 52 -6.22 8.96 -5.68
N VAL A 53 -6.50 9.27 -6.96
CA VAL A 53 -5.46 9.42 -8.00
C VAL A 53 -4.34 10.38 -7.55
N GLY A 54 -3.09 9.94 -7.73
CA GLY A 54 -1.92 10.72 -7.34
C GLY A 54 -1.56 10.68 -5.85
N GLU A 55 -2.39 10.08 -4.99
CA GLU A 55 -2.06 9.88 -3.59
C GLU A 55 -1.11 8.70 -3.39
N VAL A 56 -0.29 8.78 -2.34
CA VAL A 56 0.60 7.68 -1.95
C VAL A 56 -0.20 6.57 -1.29
N CYS A 57 0.05 5.34 -1.74
CA CYS A 57 -0.54 4.11 -1.23
C CYS A 57 0.56 3.16 -0.75
N ASN A 58 0.19 2.20 0.08
CA ASN A 58 1.08 1.16 0.60
C ASN A 58 0.28 -0.10 0.97
N GLU A 59 0.92 -1.06 1.63
CA GLU A 59 0.29 -2.31 2.11
C GLU A 59 -0.98 -2.07 2.95
N LYS A 60 -1.03 -0.99 3.72
CA LYS A 60 -2.14 -0.63 4.60
C LYS A 60 -3.10 0.35 3.90
N GLU A 61 -2.57 1.44 3.36
CA GLU A 61 -3.34 2.50 2.71
C GLU A 61 -3.61 2.18 1.24
N ASN A 62 -4.82 1.72 0.93
CA ASN A 62 -5.21 1.25 -0.40
C ASN A 62 -5.96 2.29 -1.24
N CYS A 63 -5.90 2.11 -2.56
CA CYS A 63 -6.56 2.98 -3.55
C CYS A 63 -8.05 2.64 -3.71
N ASP A 64 -8.79 3.59 -4.26
CA ASP A 64 -10.22 3.46 -4.51
C ASP A 64 -10.54 2.55 -5.69
N HIS A 65 -10.73 1.27 -5.39
CA HIS A 65 -11.10 0.28 -6.39
C HIS A 65 -12.51 0.52 -6.99
N HIS A 66 -13.40 1.24 -6.30
CA HIS A 66 -14.70 1.61 -6.90
C HIS A 66 -14.52 2.67 -8.00
N CYS A 67 -13.46 3.48 -7.92
CA CYS A 67 -13.05 4.42 -8.97
C CYS A 67 -12.12 3.79 -10.01
N GLY A 68 -11.83 2.48 -9.92
CA GLY A 68 -10.93 1.77 -10.82
C GLY A 68 -9.45 2.03 -10.56
N LEU A 69 -9.09 2.61 -9.41
CA LEU A 69 -7.71 2.94 -9.07
C LEU A 69 -6.97 1.72 -8.51
N TYR A 70 -5.68 1.64 -8.81
CA TYR A 70 -4.77 0.64 -8.24
C TYR A 70 -3.47 1.29 -7.77
N CYS A 71 -2.77 0.63 -6.85
CA CYS A 71 -1.51 1.15 -6.32
C CYS A 71 -0.35 0.76 -7.26
N ASP A 72 0.22 1.73 -7.97
CA ASP A 72 1.40 1.51 -8.82
C ASP A 72 2.70 1.66 -8.01
N TYR A 73 3.32 0.51 -7.72
CA TYR A 73 4.62 0.42 -7.01
C TYR A 73 5.83 0.57 -7.94
N SER A 74 5.64 0.81 -9.25
CA SER A 74 6.72 0.82 -10.23
C SER A 74 7.80 1.87 -9.95
N ALA A 75 7.43 2.96 -9.28
CA ALA A 75 8.32 4.04 -8.90
C ALA A 75 9.18 3.73 -7.66
N ASP A 76 8.79 2.77 -6.83
CA ASP A 76 9.51 2.41 -5.59
C ASP A 76 10.42 1.19 -5.76
N LYS A 77 10.93 0.98 -6.98
CA LYS A 77 11.92 -0.08 -7.24
C LYS A 77 13.24 0.27 -6.54
N PRO A 78 13.88 -0.70 -5.84
CA PRO A 78 13.57 -2.13 -5.78
C PRO A 78 12.76 -2.54 -4.53
N ARG A 79 12.25 -1.58 -3.73
CA ARG A 79 11.62 -1.84 -2.42
C ARG A 79 10.16 -2.26 -2.50
N TYR A 80 9.38 -1.68 -3.42
CA TYR A 80 7.95 -1.96 -3.61
C TYR A 80 7.10 -1.85 -2.33
N GLU A 81 7.40 -0.85 -1.50
CA GLU A 81 6.72 -0.60 -0.23
C GLU A 81 5.65 0.48 -0.34
N LYS A 82 5.86 1.44 -1.23
CA LYS A 82 4.96 2.56 -1.50
C LYS A 82 4.70 2.67 -2.99
N GLY A 83 3.48 3.05 -3.33
CA GLY A 83 3.10 3.35 -4.69
C GLY A 83 2.35 4.66 -4.79
N VAL A 84 1.85 4.94 -5.98
CA VAL A 84 0.93 6.04 -6.23
C VAL A 84 -0.33 5.46 -6.88
N CYS A 85 -1.50 5.95 -6.46
CA CYS A 85 -2.75 5.49 -7.07
C CYS A 85 -2.88 6.03 -8.49
N ALA A 86 -3.12 5.11 -9.43
CA ALA A 86 -3.28 5.36 -10.86
C ALA A 86 -4.52 4.65 -11.43
#